data_AF-A0A6J5GSY9-F1
#
_entry.id   AF-A0A6J5GSY9-F1
#
_cell.length_a   1.000
_cell.length_b   1.000
_cell.length_c   1.000
_cell.angle_alpha   90.00
_cell.angle_beta   90.00
_cell.angle_gamma   90.00
#
_symmetry.space_group_name_H-M   'P 1'
#
loop_
_entity.id
_entity.type
_entity.pdbx_description
1 polymer ?
#
loop_
_entity_poly.entity_id
_entity_poly.type
_entity_poly.pdbx_seq_one_letter_code
_entity_poly.pdbx_strand_id
1 'polypeptide(L)'
;MRKGTPFVSVADVDQPGVRIAAARNSAYDLFLKRTLRHAELVYTDTSQAVVDLMLKKELDAAAGIRQPLIAAVALHEDIQVLADQFMSIEQAMGMPLTRIGVGHRFLCDFVERAKFSGFVEATLQKYGATGATVAASAE
;
A
#
# COMPACT_ATOMS: atom_id res chain seq x y z
N MET A 1 4.11 -10.67 -7.87
CA MET A 1 4.29 -11.04 -9.28
C MET A 1 4.87 -12.43 -9.37
N ARG A 2 4.71 -13.11 -10.51
CA ARG A 2 5.40 -14.39 -10.76
C ARG A 2 6.90 -14.19 -10.97
N LYS A 3 7.71 -15.13 -10.48
CA LYS A 3 9.15 -15.18 -10.79
C LYS A 3 9.36 -15.48 -12.28
N GLY A 4 10.48 -15.00 -12.83
CA GLY A 4 10.80 -15.14 -14.26
C GLY A 4 10.11 -14.13 -15.17
N THR A 5 9.28 -13.24 -14.62
CA THR A 5 8.77 -12.07 -15.36
C THR A 5 9.85 -10.97 -15.46
N PRO A 6 9.81 -10.12 -16.50
CA PRO A 6 10.79 -9.04 -16.68
C PRO A 6 10.50 -7.80 -15.81
N PHE A 7 9.52 -7.86 -14.91
CA PHE A 7 9.14 -6.72 -14.08
C PHE A 7 10.18 -6.51 -12.96
N VAL A 8 10.74 -5.30 -12.87
CA VAL A 8 11.69 -4.92 -11.81
C VAL A 8 11.13 -3.80 -10.92
N SER A 9 10.09 -3.12 -11.39
CA SER A 9 9.34 -2.07 -10.69
C SER A 9 7.83 -2.25 -10.89
N VAL A 10 7.02 -1.55 -10.08
CA VAL A 10 5.55 -1.57 -10.25
C VAL A 10 5.13 -0.91 -11.57
N ALA A 11 5.90 0.06 -12.07
CA ALA A 11 5.63 0.70 -13.35
C ALA A 11 5.73 -0.29 -14.52
N ASP A 12 6.63 -1.28 -14.44
CA ASP A 12 6.80 -2.28 -15.49
C ASP A 12 5.58 -3.21 -15.65
N VAL A 13 4.70 -3.26 -14.65
CA VAL A 13 3.52 -4.12 -14.66
C VAL A 13 2.40 -3.53 -15.54
N ASP A 14 2.42 -2.22 -15.81
CA ASP A 14 1.41 -1.56 -16.66
C ASP A 14 1.70 -1.74 -18.15
N GLN A 15 1.63 -2.97 -18.65
CA GLN A 15 1.88 -3.32 -20.04
C GLN A 15 0.67 -4.02 -20.69
N PRO A 16 0.51 -3.90 -22.03
CA PRO A 16 -0.53 -4.63 -22.75
C PRO A 16 -0.39 -6.15 -22.53
N GLY A 17 -1.51 -6.81 -22.25
CA GLY A 17 -1.56 -8.26 -22.02
C GLY A 17 -1.21 -8.69 -20.59
N VAL A 18 -0.74 -7.79 -19.73
CA VAL A 18 -0.51 -8.07 -18.30
C VAL A 18 -1.83 -8.02 -17.54
N ARG A 19 -2.08 -9.04 -16.73
CA ARG A 19 -3.28 -9.17 -15.89
C ARG A 19 -2.91 -9.09 -14.41
N ILE A 20 -3.54 -8.17 -13.71
CA ILE A 20 -3.25 -7.84 -12.32
C ILE A 20 -4.46 -8.19 -11.46
N ALA A 21 -4.29 -9.08 -10.49
CA ALA A 21 -5.30 -9.35 -9.48
C ALA A 21 -5.45 -8.14 -8.52
N ALA A 22 -6.67 -7.70 -8.25
CA ALA A 22 -6.96 -6.65 -7.26
C ALA A 22 -8.29 -6.89 -6.54
N ALA A 23 -8.46 -6.31 -5.35
CA ALA A 23 -9.73 -6.33 -4.63
C ALA A 23 -10.64 -5.19 -5.10
N ARG A 24 -11.87 -5.51 -5.51
CA ARG A 24 -12.86 -4.55 -5.97
C ARG A 24 -13.24 -3.58 -4.85
N ASN A 25 -13.36 -2.29 -5.17
CA ASN A 25 -13.73 -1.23 -4.22
C ASN A 25 -12.82 -1.14 -2.99
N SER A 26 -11.61 -1.69 -3.07
CA SER A 26 -10.60 -1.47 -2.04
C SER A 26 -10.11 -0.02 -2.04
N ALA A 27 -9.49 0.41 -0.94
CA ALA A 27 -8.91 1.75 -0.84
C ALA A 27 -7.94 2.08 -1.98
N TYR A 28 -7.34 1.05 -2.59
CA TYR A 28 -6.36 1.17 -3.67
C TYR A 28 -6.92 0.89 -5.07
N ASP A 29 -8.13 0.33 -5.21
CA ASP A 29 -8.78 0.09 -6.51
C ASP A 29 -8.99 1.40 -7.29
N LEU A 30 -9.44 2.46 -6.61
CA LEU A 30 -9.62 3.77 -7.25
C LEU A 30 -8.31 4.34 -7.80
N PHE A 31 -7.21 4.15 -7.07
CA PHE A 31 -5.89 4.58 -7.53
C PHE A 31 -5.48 3.80 -8.78
N LEU A 32 -5.51 2.46 -8.71
CA LEU A 32 -5.14 1.58 -9.82
C LEU A 32 -5.93 1.89 -11.10
N LYS A 33 -7.25 2.08 -10.99
CA LYS A 33 -8.12 2.47 -12.12
C LYS A 33 -7.73 3.80 -12.76
N ARG A 34 -7.16 4.73 -12.01
CA ARG A 34 -6.77 6.05 -12.51
C ARG A 34 -5.36 6.08 -13.06
N THR A 35 -4.49 5.19 -12.60
CA THR A 35 -3.07 5.22 -12.96
C THR A 35 -2.68 4.20 -14.02
N LEU A 36 -3.29 3.00 -14.00
CA LEU A 36 -3.03 1.98 -15.01
C LEU A 36 -3.63 2.40 -16.36
N ARG A 37 -2.85 2.22 -17.43
CA ARG A 37 -3.20 2.60 -18.80
C ARG A 37 -3.33 1.41 -19.74
N HIS A 38 -2.62 0.31 -19.46
CA HIS A 38 -2.47 -0.81 -20.39
C HIS A 38 -2.79 -2.17 -19.78
N ALA A 39 -2.46 -2.39 -18.51
CA ALA A 39 -2.74 -3.66 -17.84
C ALA A 39 -4.22 -3.84 -17.51
N GLU A 40 -4.67 -5.09 -17.47
CA GLU A 40 -6.02 -5.48 -17.13
C GLU A 40 -6.15 -5.76 -15.62
N LEU A 41 -7.15 -5.18 -14.96
CA LEU A 41 -7.49 -5.50 -13.57
C LEU A 41 -8.48 -6.67 -13.52
N VAL A 42 -8.09 -7.76 -12.86
CA VAL A 42 -8.94 -8.92 -12.57
C VAL A 42 -9.34 -8.89 -11.10
N TYR A 43 -10.65 -8.88 -10.84
CA TYR A 43 -11.16 -8.60 -9.50
C TYR A 43 -11.48 -9.84 -8.65
N THR A 44 -11.24 -9.69 -7.35
CA THR A 44 -11.85 -10.47 -6.26
C THR A 44 -12.63 -9.54 -5.33
N ASP A 45 -13.46 -10.10 -4.45
CA ASP A 45 -14.29 -9.35 -3.51
C ASP A 45 -13.56 -8.93 -2.23
N THR A 46 -12.43 -9.58 -1.90
CA THR A 46 -11.69 -9.30 -0.65
C THR A 46 -10.19 -9.12 -0.90
N SER A 47 -9.54 -8.29 -0.08
CA SER A 47 -8.09 -8.07 -0.17
C SER A 47 -7.27 -9.33 0.13
N GLN A 48 -7.80 -10.22 0.98
CA GLN A 48 -7.16 -11.48 1.34
C GLN A 48 -7.10 -12.45 0.16
N ALA A 49 -8.10 -12.44 -0.72
CA ALA A 49 -8.21 -13.37 -1.84
C ALA A 49 -7.42 -12.95 -3.09
N VAL A 50 -6.68 -11.84 -3.06
CA VAL A 50 -6.01 -11.29 -4.25
C VAL A 50 -4.87 -12.21 -4.72
N VAL A 51 -4.06 -12.73 -3.79
CA VAL A 51 -2.98 -13.66 -4.13
C VAL A 51 -3.55 -14.97 -4.66
N ASP A 52 -4.54 -15.53 -3.97
CA ASP A 52 -5.20 -16.78 -4.40
C ASP A 52 -5.80 -16.64 -5.80
N LEU A 53 -6.40 -15.49 -6.12
CA LEU A 53 -6.91 -15.19 -7.45
C LEU A 53 -5.79 -15.16 -8.49
N MET A 54 -4.67 -14.49 -8.20
CA MET A 54 -3.51 -14.43 -9.09
C MET A 54 -2.94 -15.83 -9.36
N LEU A 55 -2.84 -16.67 -8.32
CA LEU A 55 -2.35 -18.03 -8.44
C LEU A 55 -3.32 -18.91 -9.24
N LYS A 56 -4.60 -18.95 -8.85
CA LYS A 56 -5.64 -19.79 -9.45
C LYS A 56 -5.92 -19.48 -10.92
N LYS A 57 -5.85 -18.21 -11.31
CA LYS A 57 -6.12 -17.77 -12.69
C LYS A 57 -4.84 -17.57 -13.52
N GLU A 58 -3.69 -17.95 -12.97
CA GLU A 58 -2.40 -17.81 -13.65
C GLU A 58 -2.14 -16.37 -14.13
N LEU A 59 -2.46 -15.40 -13.28
CA LEU A 59 -2.25 -13.98 -13.57
C LEU A 59 -0.80 -13.58 -13.30
N ASP A 60 -0.40 -12.43 -13.84
CA ASP A 60 0.98 -11.97 -13.86
C ASP A 60 1.40 -11.30 -12.55
N ALA A 61 0.48 -10.53 -11.96
CA ALA A 61 0.71 -9.78 -10.72
C ALA A 61 -0.53 -9.71 -9.81
N ALA A 62 -0.28 -9.33 -8.56
CA ALA A 62 -1.28 -9.10 -7.53
C ALA A 62 -0.99 -7.74 -6.88
N ALA A 63 -1.99 -6.86 -6.85
CA ALA A 63 -1.93 -5.57 -6.18
C ALA A 63 -2.63 -5.66 -4.83
N GLY A 64 -1.86 -5.44 -3.75
CA GLY A 64 -2.36 -5.56 -2.39
C GLY A 64 -1.42 -4.95 -1.35
N ILE A 65 -1.79 -5.10 -0.09
CA ILE A 65 -1.01 -4.59 1.05
C ILE A 65 0.29 -5.40 1.18
N ARG A 66 1.42 -4.72 1.36
CA ARG A 66 2.77 -5.33 1.33
C ARG A 66 2.93 -6.50 2.30
N GLN A 67 2.41 -6.40 3.52
CA GLN A 67 2.59 -7.39 4.59
C GLN A 67 1.90 -8.72 4.26
N PRO A 68 0.60 -8.76 3.87
CA PRO A 68 -0.01 -9.96 3.30
C PRO A 68 0.73 -10.53 2.09
N LEU A 69 1.24 -9.68 1.19
CA LEU A 69 1.99 -10.15 0.02
C LEU A 69 3.32 -10.83 0.42
N ILE A 70 4.04 -10.28 1.40
CA ILE A 70 5.27 -10.89 1.94
C ILE A 70 4.95 -12.23 2.61
N ALA A 71 3.87 -12.29 3.40
CA ALA A 71 3.43 -13.54 4.02
C ALA A 71 3.10 -14.61 2.97
N ALA A 72 2.48 -14.21 1.85
CA ALA A 72 2.21 -15.11 0.74
C ALA A 72 3.50 -15.63 0.05
N VAL A 73 4.52 -14.78 -0.14
CA VAL A 73 5.81 -15.23 -0.68
C VAL A 73 6.48 -16.29 0.20
N ALA A 74 6.27 -16.23 1.52
CA ALA A 74 6.76 -17.27 2.43
C ALA A 74 6.05 -18.63 2.25
N LEU A 75 4.86 -18.65 1.63
CA LEU A 75 4.07 -19.85 1.37
C LEU A 75 4.19 -20.35 -0.09
N HIS A 76 4.67 -19.50 -1.00
CA HIS A 76 4.70 -19.77 -2.44
C HIS A 76 6.05 -19.37 -3.04
N GLU A 77 6.85 -20.35 -3.42
CA GLU A 77 8.21 -20.12 -3.93
C GLU A 77 8.24 -19.55 -5.36
N ASP A 78 7.15 -19.60 -6.11
CA ASP A 78 7.03 -19.16 -7.51
C ASP A 78 6.69 -17.67 -7.67
N ILE A 79 6.49 -16.96 -6.56
CA ILE A 79 6.14 -15.54 -6.55
C ILE A 79 7.15 -14.70 -5.78
N GLN A 80 7.12 -13.40 -6.05
CA GLN A 80 7.94 -12.39 -5.37
C GLN A 80 7.20 -11.05 -5.28
N VAL A 81 7.62 -10.22 -4.32
CA VAL A 81 7.11 -8.86 -4.11
C VAL A 81 8.09 -7.87 -4.72
N LEU A 82 7.57 -6.92 -5.50
CA LEU A 82 8.36 -5.80 -6.04
C LEU A 82 8.86 -4.90 -4.90
N ALA A 83 10.09 -4.40 -5.04
CA ALA A 83 10.75 -3.63 -4.00
C ALA A 83 10.09 -2.26 -3.78
N ASP A 84 9.63 -1.63 -4.86
CA ASP A 84 8.89 -0.38 -4.85
C ASP A 84 7.38 -0.60 -4.60
N GLN A 85 6.62 0.49 -4.59
CA GLN A 85 5.19 0.51 -4.28
C GLN A 85 4.47 1.45 -5.24
N PHE A 86 3.22 1.13 -5.60
CA PHE A 86 2.39 2.04 -6.40
C PHE A 86 1.72 3.12 -5.57
N MET A 87 1.63 2.95 -4.25
CA MET A 87 1.02 3.95 -3.36
C MET A 87 1.55 3.86 -1.92
N SER A 88 1.45 4.99 -1.22
CA SER A 88 1.61 5.11 0.24
C SER A 88 0.31 5.66 0.82
N ILE A 89 -0.06 5.24 2.03
CA ILE A 89 -1.18 5.85 2.77
C ILE A 89 -0.62 6.67 3.93
N GLU A 90 -0.51 7.97 3.70
CA GLU A 90 -0.08 8.91 4.74
C GLU A 90 -1.19 9.07 5.79
N GLN A 91 -0.84 8.90 7.05
CA GLN A 91 -1.77 9.07 8.17
C GLN A 91 -1.73 10.53 8.63
N ALA A 92 -2.90 11.11 8.90
CA ALA A 92 -3.04 12.50 9.31
C ALA A 92 -4.08 12.67 10.43
N MET A 93 -3.94 13.74 11.21
CA MET A 93 -4.98 14.16 12.15
C MET A 93 -6.02 15.03 11.45
N GLY A 94 -7.29 14.62 11.49
CA GLY A 94 -8.40 15.37 10.92
C GLY A 94 -9.02 16.35 11.93
N MET A 95 -9.50 17.49 11.44
CA MET A 95 -10.30 18.44 12.23
C MET A 95 -11.39 19.12 11.39
N PRO A 96 -12.46 19.64 12.02
CA PRO A 96 -13.46 20.42 11.31
C PRO A 96 -12.89 21.70 10.68
N LEU A 97 -13.35 22.05 9.48
CA LEU A 97 -12.95 23.28 8.79
C LEU A 97 -13.25 24.56 9.60
N THR A 98 -14.26 24.51 10.48
CA THR A 98 -14.61 25.62 11.37
C THR A 98 -13.55 25.90 12.44
N ARG A 99 -12.52 25.05 12.58
CA ARG A 99 -11.42 25.19 13.55
C ARG A 99 -10.07 25.51 12.91
N ILE A 100 -10.08 25.95 11.65
CA ILE A 100 -8.89 26.48 10.98
C ILE A 100 -8.29 27.65 11.79
N GLY A 101 -6.96 27.72 11.81
CA GLY A 101 -6.21 28.67 12.64
C GLY A 101 -5.64 27.99 13.89
N VAL A 102 -6.22 28.26 15.06
CA VAL A 102 -5.69 27.76 16.34
C VAL A 102 -5.72 26.24 16.42
N GLY A 103 -6.81 25.60 15.97
CA GLY A 103 -6.93 24.14 15.97
C GLY A 103 -5.91 23.47 15.05
N HIS A 104 -5.71 24.04 13.85
CA HIS A 104 -4.70 23.55 12.90
C HIS A 104 -3.30 23.58 13.52
N ARG A 105 -2.89 24.75 14.02
CA ARG A 105 -1.57 24.92 14.62
C ARG A 105 -1.36 23.98 15.80
N PHE A 106 -2.35 23.84 16.67
CA PHE A 106 -2.28 22.91 17.79
C PHE A 106 -2.04 21.46 17.34
N LEU A 107 -2.75 20.99 16.31
CA LEU A 107 -2.57 19.63 15.79
C LEU A 107 -1.22 19.44 15.11
N CYS A 108 -0.75 20.41 14.32
CA CYS A 108 0.59 20.37 13.75
C CYS A 108 1.66 20.29 14.85
N ASP A 109 1.61 21.19 15.83
CA ASP A 109 2.57 21.22 16.93
C ASP A 109 2.53 19.92 17.76
N PHE A 110 1.33 19.35 17.96
CA PHE A 110 1.16 18.07 18.64
C PHE A 110 1.82 16.92 17.86
N VAL A 111 1.56 16.82 16.55
CA VAL A 111 2.14 15.78 15.70
C VAL A 111 3.66 15.89 15.68
N GLU A 112 4.22 17.10 15.51
CA GLU A 112 5.67 17.30 15.52
C GLU A 112 6.30 16.88 16.85
N ARG A 113 5.71 17.27 17.98
CA ARG A 113 6.20 16.82 19.30
C ARG A 113 6.10 15.30 19.48
N ALA A 114 5.01 14.68 19.02
CA ALA A 114 4.82 13.23 19.11
C ALA A 114 5.84 12.46 18.26
N LYS A 115 6.19 12.97 17.08
CA LYS A 115 7.26 12.42 16.24
C LYS A 115 8.62 12.61 16.91
N PHE A 116 8.96 13.85 17.30
CA PHE A 116 10.27 14.20 17.86
C PHE A 116 10.57 13.50 19.19
N SER A 117 9.56 13.31 20.04
CA SER A 117 9.72 12.63 21.34
C SER A 117 9.93 11.11 21.23
N GLY A 118 9.86 10.53 20.02
CA GLY A 118 9.88 9.08 19.82
C GLY A 118 8.57 8.37 20.20
N PHE A 119 7.54 9.11 20.63
CA PHE A 119 6.25 8.53 21.02
C PHE A 119 5.61 7.73 19.87
N VAL A 120 5.63 8.27 18.64
CA VAL A 120 5.07 7.58 17.47
C VAL A 120 5.82 6.29 17.18
N GLU A 121 7.16 6.34 17.14
CA GLU A 121 8.00 5.17 16.88
C GLU A 121 7.78 4.08 17.94
N ALA A 122 7.83 4.44 19.22
CA ALA A 122 7.61 3.51 20.33
C ALA A 122 6.22 2.87 20.27
N THR A 123 5.19 3.64 19.86
CA THR A 123 3.83 3.13 19.69
C THR A 123 3.74 2.15 18.53
N LEU A 124 4.33 2.46 17.38
CA LEU A 124 4.36 1.56 16.22
C LEU A 124 5.03 0.23 16.58
N GLN A 125 6.17 0.27 17.28
CA GLN A 125 6.88 -0.92 17.76
C GLN A 125 6.03 -1.72 18.74
N LYS A 126 5.45 -1.07 19.75
CA LYS A 126 4.63 -1.71 20.79
C LYS A 126 3.45 -2.50 20.21
N TYR A 127 2.81 -1.97 19.18
CA TYR A 127 1.64 -2.61 18.55
C TYR A 127 1.99 -3.46 17.33
N GLY A 128 3.28 -3.63 17.01
CA GLY A 128 3.72 -4.45 15.89
C GLY A 128 3.23 -3.93 14.53
N ALA A 129 3.09 -2.60 14.39
CA ALA A 129 2.64 -1.92 13.17
C ALA A 129 3.75 -1.93 12.09
N THR A 130 4.16 -3.15 11.72
CA THR A 130 5.26 -3.44 10.81
C THR A 130 4.93 -2.84 9.44
N GLY A 131 5.79 -1.97 8.90
CA GLY A 131 5.63 -1.32 7.59
C GLY A 131 5.01 0.08 7.62
N ALA A 132 4.65 0.61 8.79
CA ALA A 132 4.46 2.04 8.98
C ALA A 132 5.78 2.68 9.45
N THR A 133 6.02 3.92 9.05
CA THR A 133 7.22 4.69 9.41
C THR A 133 6.84 6.04 9.98
N VAL A 134 7.73 6.64 10.77
CA VAL A 134 7.56 8.02 11.23
C VAL A 134 7.83 8.94 10.05
N ALA A 135 6.88 9.82 9.73
CA ALA A 135 7.05 10.82 8.69
C ALA A 135 8.21 11.78 9.04
N ALA A 136 8.87 12.32 8.01
CA ALA A 136 9.84 13.40 8.20
C ALA A 136 9.18 14.59 8.93
N SER A 137 10.00 15.40 9.59
CA SER A 137 9.52 16.68 10.15
C SER A 137 8.99 17.56 9.02
N ALA A 138 7.89 18.26 9.29
CA ALA A 138 7.40 19.27 8.36
C ALA A 138 8.41 20.43 8.24
N GLU A 139 8.63 20.92 7.02
CA GLU A 139 9.37 22.16 6.75
C GLU A 139 8.58 23.41 7.20
#